data_AF-A0A1G5SAM3-F1
#
_entry.id   AF-A0A1G5SAM3-F1
#
_cell.length_a   1.000
_cell.length_b   1.000
_cell.length_c   1.000
_cell.angle_alpha   90.00
_cell.angle_beta   90.00
_cell.angle_gamma   90.00
#
_symmetry.space_group_name_H-M   'P 1'
#
loop_
_entity.id
_entity.type
_entity.pdbx_description
1 polymer ?
#
loop_
_entity_poly.entity_id
_entity_poly.type
_entity_poly.pdbx_seq_one_letter_code
_entity_poly.pdbx_strand_id
1 'polypeptide(L)'
;MEEIIFKVKGSAQDPYKVTFTKNKNNINAFCTCPADENGQYCKHRFAIMAGESEAVVSSNKEQAMVIKSWLPGSDLEEALMELAVAEHEHDKAKKRLSAAKKNIARAMRQ
;
A
#
# COMPACT_ATOMS: atom_id res chain seq x y z
N MET A 1 -21.43 -6.40 8.07
CA MET A 1 -19.97 -6.59 8.05
C MET A 1 -19.69 -7.45 6.85
N GLU A 2 -18.89 -6.95 5.91
CA GLU A 2 -18.53 -7.67 4.69
C GLU A 2 -17.09 -8.17 4.82
N GLU A 3 -16.82 -9.38 4.34
CA GLU A 3 -15.48 -9.98 4.35
C GLU A 3 -15.18 -10.59 2.97
N ILE A 4 -13.97 -10.32 2.48
CA ILE A 4 -13.46 -10.91 1.24
C ILE A 4 -12.04 -11.40 1.49
N ILE A 5 -11.76 -12.63 1.06
CA ILE A 5 -10.46 -13.29 1.22
C ILE A 5 -9.88 -13.63 -0.14
N PHE A 6 -8.63 -13.28 -0.36
CA PHE A 6 -7.86 -13.62 -1.55
C PHE A 6 -6.70 -14.55 -1.21
N LYS A 7 -6.34 -15.42 -2.16
CA LYS A 7 -5.03 -16.08 -2.17
C LYS A 7 -4.15 -15.39 -3.19
N VAL A 8 -2.99 -14.91 -2.78
CA VAL A 8 -2.07 -14.12 -3.61
C VAL A 8 -0.73 -14.82 -3.72
N LYS A 9 -0.23 -15.01 -4.95
CA LYS A 9 1.11 -15.54 -5.20
C LYS A 9 2.15 -14.49 -4.80
N GLY A 10 3.11 -14.90 -3.99
CA GLY A 10 4.19 -14.03 -3.52
C GLY A 10 5.54 -14.72 -3.56
N SER A 11 6.43 -14.34 -2.63
CA SER A 11 7.77 -14.92 -2.48
C SER A 11 7.80 -16.30 -1.84
N ALA A 12 6.75 -16.69 -1.11
CA ALA A 12 6.64 -18.02 -0.51
C ALA A 12 6.18 -19.07 -1.53
N GLN A 13 6.42 -20.34 -1.21
CA GLN A 13 5.91 -21.48 -1.96
C GLN A 13 4.37 -21.52 -1.93
N ASP A 14 3.79 -21.29 -0.75
CA ASP A 14 2.35 -21.20 -0.58
C ASP A 14 1.82 -19.77 -0.81
N PRO A 15 0.65 -19.62 -1.46
CA PRO A 15 0.02 -18.31 -1.62
C PRO A 15 -0.30 -17.66 -0.27
N TYR A 16 0.00 -16.36 -0.16
CA TYR A 16 -0.39 -15.57 1.00
C TYR A 16 -1.91 -15.36 1.03
N LYS A 17 -2.50 -15.42 2.23
CA LYS A 17 -3.90 -15.08 2.44
C LYS A 17 -4.02 -13.58 2.72
N VAL A 18 -4.83 -12.89 1.94
CA VAL A 18 -5.16 -11.48 2.16
C VAL A 18 -6.63 -11.38 2.52
N THR A 19 -6.94 -10.82 3.68
CA THR A 19 -8.30 -10.68 4.18
C THR A 19 -8.65 -9.20 4.28
N PHE A 20 -9.76 -8.81 3.66
CA PHE A 20 -10.35 -7.49 3.80
C PHE A 20 -11.67 -7.60 4.53
N THR A 21 -11.88 -6.75 5.52
CA THR A 21 -13.18 -6.60 6.19
C THR A 21 -13.64 -5.16 6.15
N LYS A 22 -14.95 -4.97 5.94
CA LYS A 22 -15.60 -3.65 5.97
C LYS A 22 -16.68 -3.60 7.02
N ASN A 23 -16.60 -2.56 7.85
CA ASN A 23 -17.64 -2.19 8.80
C ASN A 23 -17.92 -0.69 8.68
N LYS A 24 -19.03 -0.34 8.01
CA LYS A 24 -19.36 1.05 7.64
C LYS A 24 -18.20 1.67 6.84
N ASN A 25 -17.51 2.65 7.43
CA ASN A 25 -16.40 3.37 6.82
C ASN A 25 -15.04 2.89 7.34
N ASN A 26 -15.00 1.87 8.20
CA ASN A 26 -13.77 1.25 8.65
C ASN A 26 -13.44 0.05 7.77
N ILE A 27 -12.25 0.05 7.17
CA ILE A 27 -11.72 -1.07 6.38
C ILE A 27 -10.48 -1.61 7.05
N ASN A 28 -10.47 -2.90 7.37
CA ASN A 28 -9.28 -3.59 7.85
C ASN A 28 -8.72 -4.50 6.75
N ALA A 29 -7.40 -4.57 6.64
CA ALA A 29 -6.71 -5.38 5.66
C ALA A 29 -5.54 -6.13 6.29
N PHE A 30 -5.64 -7.46 6.32
CA PHE A 30 -4.64 -8.36 6.90
C PHE A 30 -3.99 -9.20 5.81
N CYS A 31 -2.71 -9.55 5.97
CA CYS A 31 -1.99 -10.39 5.02
C CYS A 31 -1.06 -11.36 5.75
N THR A 32 -1.03 -12.63 5.38
CA THR A 32 -0.11 -13.61 6.00
C THR A 32 1.33 -13.52 5.44
N CYS A 33 1.77 -12.35 4.99
CA CYS A 33 3.11 -12.17 4.42
C CYS A 33 4.05 -11.54 5.45
N PRO A 34 5.37 -11.73 5.32
CA PRO A 34 6.33 -11.24 6.30
C PRO A 34 6.23 -9.72 6.57
N ALA A 35 5.88 -8.92 5.57
CA ALA A 35 5.72 -7.47 5.77
C ALA A 35 4.60 -7.16 6.78
N ASP A 36 3.46 -7.85 6.70
CA ASP A 36 2.35 -7.62 7.63
C ASP A 36 2.64 -8.20 9.02
N GLU A 37 3.30 -9.37 9.08
CA GLU A 37 3.76 -9.95 10.36
C GLU A 37 4.72 -9.00 11.09
N ASN A 38 5.48 -8.19 10.36
CA ASN A 38 6.35 -7.15 10.90
C ASN A 38 5.65 -5.78 11.08
N GLY A 39 4.31 -5.73 10.99
CA GLY A 39 3.52 -4.51 11.19
C GLY A 39 3.65 -3.47 10.07
N GLN A 40 4.14 -3.85 8.90
CA GLN A 40 4.27 -2.97 7.73
C GLN A 40 3.15 -3.24 6.73
N TYR A 41 2.84 -2.25 5.89
CA TYR A 41 2.01 -2.50 4.72
C TYR A 41 2.75 -3.35 3.67
N CYS A 42 2.00 -4.01 2.78
CA CYS A 42 2.59 -4.90 1.78
C CYS A 42 2.00 -4.64 0.40
N LYS A 43 2.80 -4.92 -0.64
CA LYS A 43 2.38 -4.82 -2.04
C LYS A 43 1.12 -5.64 -2.38
N HIS A 44 0.90 -6.76 -1.68
CA HIS A 44 -0.28 -7.61 -1.92
C HIS A 44 -1.58 -6.89 -1.58
N ARG A 45 -1.63 -6.19 -0.44
CA ARG A 45 -2.78 -5.39 -0.02
C ARG A 45 -2.99 -4.20 -0.95
N PHE A 46 -1.91 -3.47 -1.25
CA PHE A 46 -1.98 -2.30 -2.14
C PHE A 46 -2.45 -2.65 -3.55
N ALA A 47 -1.97 -3.75 -4.13
CA ALA A 47 -2.42 -4.21 -5.44
C ALA A 47 -3.94 -4.45 -5.46
N ILE A 48 -4.46 -5.21 -4.48
CA ILE A 48 -5.90 -5.48 -4.40
C ILE A 48 -6.71 -4.20 -4.16
N MET A 49 -6.23 -3.28 -3.32
CA MET A 49 -6.86 -1.96 -3.10
C MET A 49 -6.90 -1.12 -4.39
N ALA A 50 -5.88 -1.23 -5.24
CA ALA A 50 -5.84 -0.58 -6.55
C ALA A 50 -6.80 -1.22 -7.58
N GLY A 51 -7.39 -2.37 -7.24
CA GLY A 51 -8.19 -3.20 -8.15
C GLY A 51 -7.37 -4.14 -9.03
N GLU A 52 -6.07 -4.26 -8.76
CA GLU A 52 -5.16 -5.16 -9.47
C GLU A 52 -5.34 -6.59 -8.94
N SER A 53 -5.34 -7.58 -9.84
CA SER A 53 -5.67 -8.98 -9.51
C SER A 53 -4.74 -10.01 -10.18
N GLU A 54 -3.68 -9.55 -10.82
CA GLU A 54 -2.69 -10.34 -11.55
C GLU A 54 -2.03 -11.39 -10.64
N ALA A 55 -1.73 -11.00 -9.41
CA ALA A 55 -1.11 -11.88 -8.42
C ALA A 55 -2.14 -12.75 -7.65
N VAL A 56 -3.44 -12.52 -7.81
CA VAL A 56 -4.48 -13.33 -7.16
C VAL A 56 -4.58 -14.68 -7.87
N VAL A 57 -4.55 -15.76 -7.10
CA VAL A 57 -4.64 -17.15 -7.58
C VAL A 57 -5.93 -17.85 -7.13
N SER A 58 -6.71 -17.24 -6.23
CA SER A 58 -8.07 -17.69 -5.92
C SER A 58 -9.04 -17.34 -7.06
N SER A 59 -10.22 -17.97 -7.06
CA SER A 59 -11.23 -17.84 -8.11
C SER A 59 -11.99 -16.51 -8.11
N ASN A 60 -11.78 -15.65 -7.12
CA ASN A 60 -12.54 -14.42 -6.88
C ASN A 60 -11.77 -13.15 -7.27
N LYS A 61 -10.97 -13.18 -8.33
CA LYS A 61 -10.05 -12.10 -8.72
C LYS A 61 -10.77 -10.76 -8.93
N GLU A 62 -11.91 -10.84 -9.58
CA GLU A 62 -12.85 -9.78 -9.89
C GLU A 62 -13.38 -9.06 -8.64
N GLN A 63 -13.36 -9.69 -7.46
CA GLN A 63 -13.71 -9.03 -6.20
C GLN A 63 -12.68 -7.97 -5.78
N ALA A 64 -11.50 -7.88 -6.41
CA ALA A 64 -10.58 -6.76 -6.19
C ALA A 64 -11.23 -5.41 -6.55
N MET A 65 -12.12 -5.38 -7.53
CA MET A 65 -12.90 -4.18 -7.86
C MET A 65 -13.90 -3.80 -6.75
N VAL A 66 -14.40 -4.79 -6.00
CA VAL A 66 -15.24 -4.55 -4.82
C VAL A 66 -14.42 -3.94 -3.69
N ILE A 67 -13.17 -4.41 -3.48
CA ILE A 67 -12.27 -3.78 -2.50
C ILE A 67 -12.00 -2.32 -2.87
N LYS A 68 -11.71 -2.05 -4.15
CA LYS A 68 -11.50 -0.69 -4.63
C LYS A 68 -12.73 0.21 -4.39
N SER A 69 -13.93 -0.31 -4.58
CA SER A 69 -15.17 0.44 -4.33
C SER A 69 -15.48 0.65 -2.85
N TRP A 70 -14.80 -0.06 -1.95
CA TRP A 70 -14.93 0.18 -0.52
C TRP A 70 -14.20 1.43 -0.06
N LEU A 71 -13.11 1.81 -0.75
CA LEU A 71 -12.22 2.89 -0.32
C LEU A 71 -12.88 4.27 -0.20
N PRO A 72 -13.71 4.75 -1.16
CA PRO A 72 -14.26 6.10 -1.07
C PRO A 72 -15.04 6.34 0.22
N GLY A 73 -14.62 7.35 1.00
CA GLY A 73 -15.20 7.73 2.28
C GLY A 73 -14.78 6.86 3.47
N SER A 74 -13.77 5.98 3.32
CA SER A 74 -13.25 5.13 4.39
C SER A 74 -12.06 5.76 5.11
N ASP A 75 -11.81 5.30 6.34
CA ASP A 75 -10.60 5.63 7.10
C ASP A 75 -9.30 5.23 6.36
N LEU A 76 -9.35 4.11 5.65
CA LEU A 76 -8.22 3.66 4.84
C LEU A 76 -7.92 4.60 3.65
N GLU A 77 -8.92 5.20 3.02
CA GLU A 77 -8.70 6.18 1.96
C GLU A 77 -8.01 7.43 2.51
N GLU A 78 -8.46 7.94 3.65
CA GLU A 78 -7.82 9.08 4.33
C GLU A 78 -6.33 8.79 4.61
N ALA A 79 -6.01 7.62 5.16
CA ALA A 79 -4.64 7.20 5.41
C ALA A 79 -3.80 7.05 4.12
N LEU A 80 -4.40 6.54 3.04
CA LEU A 80 -3.72 6.44 1.73
C LEU A 80 -3.45 7.82 1.11
N MET A 81 -4.37 8.77 1.26
CA MET A 81 -4.16 10.14 0.79
C MET A 81 -3.05 10.83 1.57
N GLU A 82 -3.03 10.69 2.90
CA GLU A 82 -1.96 11.24 3.74
C GLU A 82 -0.60 10.66 3.37
N LEU A 83 -0.52 9.34 3.14
CA LEU A 83 0.71 8.71 2.67
C LEU A 83 1.20 9.33 1.35
N ALA A 84 0.31 9.52 0.37
CA ALA A 84 0.67 10.12 -0.91
C ALA A 84 1.16 11.57 -0.77
N VAL A 85 0.56 12.36 0.12
CA VAL A 85 1.02 13.72 0.44
C VAL A 85 2.42 13.68 1.06
N ALA A 86 2.61 12.84 2.07
CA ALA A 86 3.90 12.70 2.76
C ALA A 86 5.02 12.23 1.82
N GLU A 87 4.75 11.29 0.91
CA GLU A 87 5.70 10.83 -0.11
C GLU A 87 6.13 11.97 -1.05
N HIS A 88 5.19 12.79 -1.50
CA HIS A 88 5.47 13.93 -2.37
C HIS A 88 6.32 15.01 -1.67
N GLU A 89 6.00 15.31 -0.41
CA GLU A 89 6.78 16.24 0.40
C GLU A 89 8.19 15.71 0.67
N HIS A 90 8.32 14.42 0.97
CA HIS A 90 9.59 13.75 1.17
C HIS A 90 10.48 13.83 -0.09
N ASP A 91 9.94 13.60 -1.29
CA ASP A 91 10.70 13.72 -2.54
C ASP A 91 11.20 15.16 -2.77
N LYS A 92 10.35 16.17 -2.53
CA LYS A 92 10.75 17.59 -2.60
C LYS A 92 11.87 17.91 -1.61
N ALA A 93 11.73 17.50 -0.36
CA ALA A 93 12.73 17.72 0.68
C ALA A 93 14.06 17.03 0.34
N LYS A 94 14.01 15.79 -0.17
CA LYS A 94 15.17 15.03 -0.62
C LYS A 94 15.91 15.73 -1.76
N LYS A 95 15.19 16.25 -2.75
CA LYS A 95 15.76 17.04 -3.86
C LYS A 95 16.44 18.32 -3.35
N ARG A 96 15.78 19.06 -2.45
CA ARG A 96 16.35 20.26 -1.82
C ARG A 96 17.63 19.95 -1.03
N LEU A 97 17.63 18.89 -0.24
CA LEU A 97 18.80 18.46 0.53
C LEU A 97 19.98 18.12 -0.38
N SER A 98 19.72 17.40 -1.48
CA SER A 98 20.73 17.07 -2.49
C SER A 98 21.35 18.34 -3.11
N ALA A 99 20.53 19.33 -3.46
CA ALA A 99 21.00 20.61 -3.99
C ALA A 99 21.84 21.40 -2.96
N ALA A 100 21.40 21.47 -1.71
CA ALA A 100 22.12 22.14 -0.63
C ALA A 100 23.51 21.51 -0.38
N LYS A 101 23.60 20.18 -0.38
CA LYS A 101 24.87 19.44 -0.27
C LYS A 101 25.83 19.76 -1.42
N LYS A 102 25.34 19.90 -2.65
CA LYS A 102 26.15 20.30 -3.80
C LYS A 102 26.66 21.73 -3.68
N ASN A 103 25.81 22.65 -3.20
CA ASN A 103 26.18 24.05 -3.02
C ASN A 103 27.30 24.23 -1.98
N ILE A 104 27.21 23.56 -0.82
CA ILE A 104 28.25 23.68 0.20
C ILE A 104 29.58 23.07 -0.26
N ALA A 105 29.55 21.92 -0.96
CA ALA A 105 30.75 21.31 -1.52
C ALA A 105 31.45 22.22 -2.54
N ARG A 106 30.68 23.00 -3.32
CA ARG A 106 31.22 24.00 -4.24
C ARG A 106 31.85 25.17 -3.48
N ALA A 107 31.21 25.67 -2.43
CA ALA A 107 31.71 26.78 -1.62
C ALA A 107 33.01 26.43 -0.87
N MET A 108 33.17 25.18 -0.43
CA MET A 108 34.39 24.70 0.25
C MET A 108 35.63 24.58 -0.63
N ARG A 109 35.48 24.70 -1.96
CA ARG A 109 36.58 24.61 -2.94
C ARG A 109 36.86 25.95 -3.63
N GLN A 110 36.36 27.05 -3.08
CA GLN A 110 36.73 28.40 -3.52
C GLN A 110 38.06 28.84 -2.92
#